data_AF-A0A1H9SYL7-F1
#
_entry.id   AF-A0A1H9SYL7-F1
#
_cell.length_a   1.000
_cell.length_b   1.000
_cell.length_c   1.000
_cell.angle_alpha   90.00
_cell.angle_beta   90.00
_cell.angle_gamma   90.00
#
_symmetry.space_group_name_H-M   'P 1'
#
loop_
_entity.id
_entity.type
_entity.pdbx_description
1 polymer ?
#
loop_
_entity_poly.entity_id
_entity_poly.type
_entity_poly.pdbx_seq_one_letter_code
_entity_poly.pdbx_strand_id
1 'polypeptide(L)'
;MLRKLLIRFKDDGDYFREIDEERNYFFTEAEEIINRIRDRLAKEKRADSTKSFEFWIDGQCLVISQVHFDKKESLQKQLEHTILTFDSWEEDMRHKYVNTLKEYVEEEKQLFINKEYATFAIRYDQLFGVSAFEPFPIYLDGSQLNQVYGTMQPLVKTGFYAELEQMMAAIKTALEKLILDAQNTLEGEQTDFLQQQKMLEEKVNLLLQDATTFKQFTQYAGASFQSVGKHRIEALCPNFKLYQTVQLVLFSTFVEQNSFAEAYEIHLTLVKALKEKYDAILSQGFSLANDEMIESLVLSPILQQYKLDIEKQLQGDEVKEDEPQ
;
A
#
# COMPACT_ATOMS: atom_id res chain seq x y z
N MET A 1 -9.69 4.93 -6.01
CA MET A 1 -10.00 6.36 -6.23
C MET A 1 -8.73 7.00 -6.75
N LEU A 2 -8.79 7.74 -7.86
CA LEU A 2 -7.64 8.52 -8.29
C LEU A 2 -7.55 9.77 -7.39
N ARG A 3 -6.33 10.21 -7.09
CA ARG A 3 -6.02 11.37 -6.25
C ARG A 3 -6.81 12.60 -6.72
N LYS A 4 -7.36 13.39 -5.78
CA LYS A 4 -8.18 14.58 -6.07
C LYS A 4 -7.47 15.59 -6.99
N LEU A 5 -6.21 15.88 -6.70
CA LEU A 5 -5.33 16.74 -7.48
C LEU A 5 -4.03 16.01 -7.78
N LEU A 6 -3.54 16.15 -9.00
CA LEU A 6 -2.29 15.57 -9.43
C LEU A 6 -1.62 16.43 -10.50
N ILE A 7 -0.32 16.66 -10.33
CA ILE A 7 0.54 17.32 -11.31
C ILE A 7 1.55 16.31 -11.84
N ARG A 8 1.68 16.24 -13.16
CA ARG A 8 2.70 15.43 -13.83
C ARG A 8 3.49 16.30 -14.79
N PHE A 9 4.78 16.48 -14.54
CA PHE A 9 5.64 17.20 -15.48
C PHE A 9 5.94 16.34 -16.71
N LYS A 10 6.00 16.97 -17.89
CA LYS A 10 6.28 16.28 -19.15
C LYS A 10 7.75 16.31 -19.48
N ASP A 11 8.26 15.24 -20.09
CA ASP A 11 9.49 15.29 -20.85
C ASP A 11 9.24 16.04 -22.17
N ASP A 12 9.60 17.32 -22.18
CA ASP A 12 9.57 18.21 -23.34
C ASP A 12 11.00 18.57 -23.81
N GLY A 13 12.01 17.82 -23.37
CA GLY A 13 13.44 18.06 -23.66
C GLY A 13 14.13 19.07 -22.74
N ASP A 14 13.37 19.85 -21.95
CA ASP A 14 13.91 20.78 -20.97
C ASP A 14 14.11 20.10 -19.60
N TYR A 15 15.35 19.73 -19.29
CA TYR A 15 15.68 19.02 -18.05
C TYR A 15 15.84 19.95 -16.85
N PHE A 16 15.10 19.67 -15.78
CA PHE A 16 15.23 20.30 -14.47
C PHE A 16 15.52 19.24 -13.42
N ARG A 17 16.68 19.33 -12.75
CA ARG A 17 17.14 18.36 -11.74
C ARG A 17 16.14 18.13 -10.59
N GLU A 18 15.32 19.13 -10.26
CA GLU A 18 14.32 19.07 -9.20
C GLU A 18 13.05 18.31 -9.59
N ILE A 19 12.88 18.01 -10.88
CA ILE A 19 11.70 17.37 -11.45
C ILE A 19 12.07 15.97 -11.93
N ASP A 20 11.20 15.04 -11.62
CA ASP A 20 11.19 13.65 -12.05
C ASP A 20 9.90 13.42 -12.83
N GLU A 21 10.01 13.29 -14.15
CA GLU A 21 8.88 13.24 -15.09
C GLU A 21 8.15 11.89 -15.07
N GLU A 22 8.73 10.88 -14.40
CA GLU A 22 8.10 9.57 -14.19
C GLU A 22 7.14 9.59 -12.99
N ARG A 23 7.15 10.67 -12.20
CA ARG A 23 6.38 10.78 -10.97
C ARG A 23 5.19 11.73 -11.06
N ASN A 24 4.24 11.45 -10.19
CA ASN A 24 3.14 12.33 -9.88
C ASN A 24 3.50 13.19 -8.67
N TYR A 25 2.96 14.40 -8.61
CA TYR A 25 3.24 15.37 -7.56
C TYR A 25 1.97 15.85 -6.88
N PHE A 26 2.06 16.05 -5.56
CA PHE A 26 1.09 16.88 -4.85
C PHE A 26 1.18 18.32 -5.36
N PHE A 27 0.08 19.08 -5.27
CA PHE A 27 0.07 20.46 -5.74
C PHE A 27 1.09 21.32 -4.97
N THR A 28 1.11 21.18 -3.65
CA THR A 28 1.98 21.92 -2.73
C THR A 28 3.44 21.56 -2.95
N GLU A 29 3.74 20.27 -3.18
CA GLU A 29 5.09 19.81 -3.53
C GLU A 29 5.56 20.43 -4.86
N ALA A 30 4.71 20.39 -5.90
CA ALA A 30 5.02 20.99 -7.19
C ALA A 30 5.23 22.51 -7.08
N GLU A 31 4.41 23.22 -6.31
CA GLU A 31 4.55 24.66 -6.08
C GLU A 31 5.87 25.00 -5.38
N GLU A 32 6.29 24.22 -4.38
CA GLU A 32 7.60 24.36 -3.72
C GLU A 32 8.77 24.07 -4.70
N ILE A 33 8.65 23.07 -5.57
CA ILE A 33 9.66 22.78 -6.61
C ILE A 33 9.78 23.93 -7.60
N ILE A 34 8.65 24.42 -8.11
CA ILE A 34 8.60 25.53 -9.08
C ILE A 34 9.24 26.79 -8.49
N ASN A 35 8.95 27.11 -7.23
CA ASN A 35 9.55 28.26 -6.56
C ASN A 35 11.08 28.12 -6.44
N ARG A 36 11.58 26.92 -6.10
CA ARG A 36 13.03 26.64 -6.06
C ARG A 36 13.69 26.78 -7.44
N ILE A 37 13.05 26.25 -8.49
CA ILE A 37 13.54 26.38 -9.86
C ILE A 37 13.58 27.85 -10.28
N ARG A 38 12.51 28.61 -10.03
CA ARG A 38 12.41 30.04 -10.30
C ARG A 38 13.56 30.81 -9.65
N ASP A 39 13.80 30.60 -8.36
CA ASP A 39 14.88 31.26 -7.63
C ASP A 39 16.28 30.93 -8.19
N ARG A 40 16.49 29.68 -8.62
CA ARG A 40 17.73 29.27 -9.29
C ARG A 40 17.88 29.94 -10.65
N LEU A 41 16.86 29.86 -11.50
CA LEU A 41 16.89 30.44 -12.86
C LEU A 41 17.08 31.96 -12.84
N ALA A 42 16.50 32.64 -11.86
CA ALA A 42 16.72 34.07 -11.64
C ALA A 42 18.20 34.39 -11.35
N LYS A 43 18.87 33.56 -10.52
CA LYS A 43 20.31 33.69 -10.25
C LYS A 43 21.17 33.38 -11.48
N GLU A 44 20.74 32.45 -12.31
CA GLU A 44 21.42 32.05 -13.55
C GLU A 44 21.11 32.96 -14.74
N LYS A 45 20.24 33.96 -14.59
CA LYS A 45 19.75 34.84 -15.67
C LYS A 45 19.10 34.07 -16.84
N ARG A 46 18.41 32.96 -16.53
CA ARG A 46 17.67 32.10 -17.47
C ARG A 46 16.16 32.09 -17.17
N ALA A 47 15.63 33.22 -16.70
CA ALA A 47 14.28 33.30 -16.14
C ALA A 47 13.17 32.95 -17.14
N ASP A 48 13.39 33.17 -18.44
CA ASP A 48 12.41 32.97 -19.51
C ASP A 48 12.11 31.50 -19.85
N SER A 49 12.64 30.56 -19.06
CA SER A 49 12.39 29.13 -19.26
C SER A 49 10.96 28.76 -18.86
N THR A 50 10.44 27.69 -19.47
CA THR A 50 9.13 27.11 -19.17
C THR A 50 9.26 25.62 -18.87
N LYS A 51 8.26 25.01 -18.25
CA LYS A 51 8.14 23.56 -18.16
C LYS A 51 6.72 23.10 -18.40
N SER A 52 6.52 22.16 -19.32
CA SER A 52 5.20 21.59 -19.60
C SER A 52 4.77 20.61 -18.52
N PHE A 53 3.47 20.60 -18.21
CA PHE A 53 2.88 19.69 -17.24
C PHE A 53 1.42 19.36 -17.58
N GLU A 54 0.95 18.25 -17.03
CA GLU A 54 -0.45 17.84 -17.02
C GLU A 54 -1.04 18.11 -15.65
N PHE A 55 -2.24 18.67 -15.65
CA PHE A 55 -3.01 18.91 -14.45
C PHE A 55 -4.26 18.04 -14.46
N TRP A 56 -4.38 17.21 -13.44
CA TRP A 56 -5.44 16.22 -13.28
C TRP A 56 -6.30 16.56 -12.06
N ILE A 57 -7.62 16.50 -12.23
CA ILE A 57 -8.60 16.56 -11.15
C ILE A 57 -9.47 15.31 -11.20
N ASP A 58 -9.65 14.65 -10.06
CA ASP A 58 -10.49 13.44 -9.93
C ASP A 58 -10.18 12.36 -10.97
N GLY A 59 -8.89 12.19 -11.28
CA GLY A 59 -8.42 11.21 -12.27
C GLY A 59 -8.66 11.59 -13.74
N GLN A 60 -9.13 12.79 -14.02
CA GLN A 60 -9.29 13.31 -15.39
C GLN A 60 -8.23 14.37 -15.69
N CYS A 61 -7.51 14.21 -16.80
CA CYS A 61 -6.60 15.22 -17.30
C CYS A 61 -7.41 16.42 -17.77
N LEU A 62 -7.41 17.49 -16.98
CA LEU A 62 -8.18 18.68 -17.31
C LEU A 62 -7.46 19.55 -18.31
N VAL A 63 -6.17 19.80 -18.07
CA VAL A 63 -5.39 20.76 -18.86
C VAL A 63 -3.95 20.28 -19.01
N ILE A 64 -3.41 20.46 -20.22
CA ILE A 64 -1.97 20.41 -20.49
C ILE A 64 -1.51 21.85 -20.64
N SER A 65 -0.59 22.29 -19.79
CA SER A 65 -0.14 23.68 -19.74
C SER A 65 1.37 23.78 -19.55
N GLN A 66 1.87 25.00 -19.46
CA GLN A 66 3.26 25.32 -19.17
C GLN A 66 3.33 26.19 -17.92
N VAL A 67 4.24 25.83 -17.01
CA VAL A 67 4.65 26.73 -15.94
C VAL A 67 5.66 27.71 -16.50
N HIS A 68 5.36 28.99 -16.36
CA HIS A 68 6.26 30.08 -16.71
C HIS A 68 7.05 30.50 -15.47
N PHE A 69 8.38 30.34 -15.52
CA PHE A 69 9.25 30.66 -14.38
C PHE A 69 9.54 32.16 -14.26
N ASP A 70 9.47 32.90 -15.36
CA ASP A 70 9.62 34.36 -15.40
C ASP A 70 8.46 35.09 -14.71
N LYS A 71 7.26 34.49 -14.71
CA LYS A 71 6.08 35.06 -14.05
C LYS A 71 6.20 34.99 -12.53
N LYS A 72 5.89 36.11 -11.87
CA LYS A 72 5.80 36.22 -10.39
C LYS A 72 4.56 35.53 -9.79
N GLU A 73 3.63 35.11 -10.64
CA GLU A 73 2.40 34.46 -10.21
C GLU A 73 2.67 33.05 -9.67
N SER A 74 1.90 32.66 -8.66
CA SER A 74 1.92 31.30 -8.12
C SER A 74 1.43 30.29 -9.15
N LEU A 75 1.78 29.01 -8.97
CA LEU A 75 1.30 27.93 -9.84
C LEU A 75 -0.23 27.92 -9.88
N GLN A 76 -0.86 28.13 -8.71
CA GLN A 76 -2.32 28.18 -8.60
C GLN A 76 -2.92 29.25 -9.51
N LYS A 77 -2.37 30.48 -9.49
CA LYS A 77 -2.89 31.58 -10.31
C LYS A 77 -2.69 31.34 -11.80
N GLN A 78 -1.55 30.77 -12.19
CA GLN A 78 -1.29 30.40 -13.59
C GLN A 78 -2.29 29.34 -14.08
N LEU A 79 -2.62 28.35 -13.23
CA LEU A 79 -3.64 27.34 -13.52
C LEU A 79 -5.05 27.92 -13.59
N GLU A 80 -5.44 28.76 -12.63
CA GLU A 80 -6.73 29.46 -12.66
C GLU A 80 -6.90 30.26 -13.96
N HIS A 81 -5.87 31.00 -14.36
CA HIS A 81 -5.89 31.75 -15.62
C HIS A 81 -6.01 30.81 -16.84
N THR A 82 -5.26 29.71 -16.86
CA THR A 82 -5.31 28.74 -17.96
C THR A 82 -6.71 28.12 -18.08
N ILE A 83 -7.34 27.73 -16.97
CA ILE A 83 -8.69 27.16 -16.97
C ILE A 83 -9.72 28.20 -17.44
N LEU A 84 -9.64 29.44 -16.95
CA LEU A 84 -10.59 30.50 -17.32
C LEU A 84 -10.48 30.92 -18.79
N THR A 85 -9.31 30.76 -19.40
CA THR A 85 -9.05 31.12 -20.81
C THR A 85 -9.14 29.93 -21.76
N PHE A 86 -9.54 28.75 -21.27
CA PHE A 86 -9.68 27.57 -22.11
C PHE A 86 -10.95 27.68 -22.98
N ASP A 87 -10.77 28.13 -24.22
CA ASP A 87 -11.86 28.50 -25.14
C ASP A 87 -12.82 27.35 -25.49
N SER A 88 -12.37 26.10 -25.38
CA SER A 88 -13.19 24.92 -25.68
C SER A 88 -14.24 24.62 -24.60
N TRP A 89 -14.22 25.31 -23.46
CA TRP A 89 -15.16 25.09 -22.36
C TRP A 89 -16.14 26.25 -22.20
N GLU A 90 -17.37 25.91 -21.85
CA GLU A 90 -18.37 26.90 -21.43
C GLU A 90 -17.91 27.64 -20.16
N GLU A 91 -18.34 28.89 -20.00
CA GLU A 91 -17.97 29.75 -18.86
C GLU A 91 -18.30 29.10 -17.52
N ASP A 92 -19.51 28.54 -17.38
CA ASP A 92 -19.96 27.85 -16.17
C ASP A 92 -19.04 26.66 -15.81
N MET A 93 -18.60 25.91 -16.82
CA MET A 93 -17.69 24.77 -16.63
C MET A 93 -16.31 25.23 -16.16
N ARG A 94 -15.78 26.31 -16.75
CA ARG A 94 -14.49 26.90 -16.33
C ARG A 94 -14.55 27.37 -14.87
N HIS A 95 -15.60 28.09 -14.49
CA HIS A 95 -15.77 28.55 -13.11
C HIS A 95 -15.94 27.39 -12.12
N LYS A 96 -16.66 26.34 -12.50
CA LYS A 96 -16.79 25.13 -11.67
C LYS A 96 -15.42 24.54 -11.35
N TYR A 97 -14.59 24.27 -12.36
CA TYR A 97 -13.26 23.67 -12.14
C TYR A 97 -12.29 24.59 -11.40
N VAL A 98 -12.37 25.92 -11.60
CA VAL A 98 -11.58 26.87 -10.79
C VAL A 98 -11.98 26.82 -9.32
N ASN A 99 -13.27 26.71 -9.01
CA ASN A 99 -13.73 26.60 -7.64
C ASN A 99 -13.28 25.27 -7.01
N THR A 100 -13.39 24.15 -7.74
CA THR A 100 -12.89 22.84 -7.31
C THR A 100 -11.37 22.85 -7.07
N LEU A 101 -10.60 23.44 -7.98
CA LEU A 101 -9.16 23.65 -7.80
C LEU A 101 -8.87 24.38 -6.48
N LYS A 102 -9.55 25.50 -6.23
CA LYS A 102 -9.34 26.31 -5.01
C LYS A 102 -9.63 25.52 -3.74
N GLU A 103 -10.75 24.79 -3.73
CA GLU A 103 -11.16 23.95 -2.61
C GLU A 103 -10.11 22.87 -2.33
N TYR A 104 -9.72 22.10 -3.34
CA TYR A 104 -8.78 20.99 -3.15
C TYR A 104 -7.36 21.46 -2.83
N VAL A 105 -6.91 22.59 -3.42
CA VAL A 105 -5.62 23.18 -3.08
C VAL A 105 -5.61 23.66 -1.63
N GLU A 106 -6.69 24.27 -1.15
CA GLU A 106 -6.79 24.71 0.24
C GLU A 106 -6.80 23.51 1.20
N GLU A 107 -7.60 22.48 0.91
CA GLU A 107 -7.59 21.22 1.69
C GLU A 107 -6.19 20.61 1.78
N GLU A 108 -5.49 20.48 0.65
CA GLU A 108 -4.14 19.93 0.62
C GLU A 108 -3.15 20.80 1.39
N LYS A 109 -3.21 22.13 1.22
CA LYS A 109 -2.36 23.08 1.95
C LYS A 109 -2.55 22.96 3.46
N GLN A 110 -3.80 22.85 3.94
CA GLN A 110 -4.09 22.67 5.36
C GLN A 110 -3.49 21.39 5.93
N LEU A 111 -3.56 20.27 5.19
CA LEU A 111 -2.91 19.03 5.61
C LEU A 111 -1.38 19.16 5.61
N PHE A 112 -0.81 19.82 4.60
CA PHE A 112 0.64 19.95 4.39
C PHE A 112 1.31 21.00 5.29
N ILE A 113 0.55 21.71 6.14
CA ILE A 113 1.10 22.52 7.23
C ILE A 113 2.00 21.66 8.14
N ASN A 114 1.58 20.42 8.40
CA ASN A 114 2.41 19.46 9.12
C ASN A 114 3.51 18.91 8.17
N LYS A 115 4.76 19.32 8.40
CA LYS A 115 5.91 18.91 7.58
C LYS A 115 6.24 17.42 7.69
N GLU A 116 5.97 16.77 8.82
CA GLU A 116 6.14 15.31 8.95
C GLU A 116 5.12 14.59 8.08
N TYR A 117 3.84 14.98 8.14
CA TYR A 117 2.81 14.44 7.27
C TYR A 117 3.11 14.69 5.79
N ALA A 118 3.49 15.92 5.40
CA ALA A 118 3.86 16.22 4.03
C ALA A 118 5.00 15.32 3.53
N THR A 119 6.03 15.13 4.35
CA THR A 119 7.16 14.22 4.04
C THR A 119 6.68 12.78 3.91
N PHE A 120 5.82 12.31 4.82
CA PHE A 120 5.22 10.98 4.78
C PHE A 120 4.43 10.75 3.49
N ALA A 121 3.54 11.69 3.14
CA ALA A 121 2.67 11.61 1.98
C ALA A 121 3.49 11.60 0.68
N ILE A 122 4.47 12.51 0.57
CA ILE A 122 5.39 12.55 -0.57
C ILE A 122 6.16 11.23 -0.65
N ARG A 123 6.71 10.73 0.46
CA ARG A 123 7.49 9.48 0.49
C ARG A 123 6.68 8.27 0.06
N TYR A 124 5.43 8.17 0.52
CA TYR A 124 4.47 7.15 0.08
C TYR A 124 4.34 7.17 -1.45
N ASP A 125 4.09 8.34 -2.03
CA ASP A 125 3.83 8.48 -3.46
C ASP A 125 5.06 8.13 -4.31
N GLN A 126 6.29 8.43 -3.85
CA GLN A 126 7.51 8.01 -4.57
C GLN A 126 7.75 6.50 -4.55
N LEU A 127 7.19 5.78 -3.58
CA LEU A 127 7.38 4.34 -3.43
C LEU A 127 6.25 3.53 -4.05
N PHE A 128 5.01 4.00 -3.93
CA PHE A 128 3.81 3.23 -4.27
C PHE A 128 2.98 3.88 -5.38
N GLY A 129 3.10 5.19 -5.59
CA GLY A 129 2.38 5.95 -6.63
C GLY A 129 3.10 5.99 -7.99
N VAL A 130 4.14 5.18 -8.17
CA VAL A 130 5.00 5.13 -9.37
C VAL A 130 4.76 3.87 -10.18
N SER A 131 4.94 3.94 -11.50
CA SER A 131 4.74 2.81 -12.43
C SER A 131 5.61 1.59 -12.15
N ALA A 132 6.72 1.76 -11.43
CA ALA A 132 7.61 0.67 -11.02
C ALA A 132 7.08 -0.14 -9.82
N PHE A 133 6.02 0.33 -9.14
CA PHE A 133 5.41 -0.43 -8.06
C PHE A 133 4.51 -1.53 -8.65
N GLU A 134 4.88 -2.78 -8.39
CA GLU A 134 4.18 -3.96 -8.89
C GLU A 134 3.09 -4.43 -7.89
N PRO A 135 1.95 -4.94 -8.38
CA PRO A 135 1.61 -5.14 -9.78
C PRO A 135 1.11 -3.88 -10.50
N PHE A 136 0.79 -2.80 -9.78
CA PHE A 136 0.39 -1.52 -10.35
C PHE A 136 0.53 -0.42 -9.29
N PRO A 137 0.64 0.86 -9.68
CA PRO A 137 0.68 1.98 -8.76
C PRO A 137 -0.55 2.05 -7.86
N ILE A 138 -0.37 2.43 -6.60
CA ILE A 138 -1.45 2.65 -5.64
C ILE A 138 -1.47 4.12 -5.23
N TYR A 139 -2.60 4.76 -5.52
CA TYR A 139 -2.87 6.14 -5.18
C TYR A 139 -3.83 6.22 -3.99
N LEU A 140 -3.42 6.95 -2.96
CA LEU A 140 -4.28 7.35 -1.85
C LEU A 140 -4.48 8.86 -1.91
N ASP A 141 -5.70 9.31 -1.62
CA ASP A 141 -5.94 10.75 -1.48
C ASP A 141 -5.33 11.29 -0.15
N GLY A 142 -5.28 12.62 -0.02
CA GLY A 142 -4.71 13.25 1.17
C GLY A 142 -5.43 12.89 2.48
N SER A 143 -6.74 12.62 2.44
CA SER A 143 -7.48 12.22 3.65
C SER A 143 -7.13 10.79 4.05
N GLN A 144 -7.06 9.87 3.08
CA GLN A 144 -6.64 8.49 3.29
C GLN A 144 -5.20 8.42 3.81
N LEU A 145 -4.27 9.15 3.19
CA LEU A 145 -2.88 9.23 3.66
C LEU A 145 -2.79 9.77 5.08
N ASN A 146 -3.58 10.79 5.41
CA ASN A 146 -3.62 11.35 6.75
C ASN A 146 -4.16 10.34 7.80
N GLN A 147 -5.10 9.47 7.42
CA GLN A 147 -5.57 8.40 8.30
C GLN A 147 -4.52 7.31 8.52
N VAL A 148 -3.77 6.92 7.48
CA VAL A 148 -2.63 5.99 7.62
C VAL A 148 -1.58 6.62 8.53
N TYR A 149 -1.19 7.86 8.24
CA TYR A 149 -0.22 8.62 9.04
C TYR A 149 -0.64 8.73 10.51
N GLY A 150 -1.90 9.11 10.77
CA GLY A 150 -2.43 9.25 12.12
C GLY A 150 -2.46 7.94 12.92
N THR A 151 -2.45 6.79 12.25
CA THR A 151 -2.34 5.47 12.91
C THR A 151 -0.91 5.14 13.30
N MET A 152 0.07 5.60 12.52
CA MET A 152 1.49 5.24 12.69
C MET A 152 2.28 6.27 13.51
N GLN A 153 1.95 7.56 13.38
CA GLN A 153 2.65 8.66 14.05
C GLN A 153 2.72 8.48 15.58
N PRO A 154 1.65 8.05 16.28
CA PRO A 154 1.72 7.84 17.73
C PRO A 154 2.62 6.68 18.15
N LEU A 155 3.01 5.81 17.21
CA LEU A 155 3.81 4.60 17.45
C LEU A 155 5.32 4.86 17.33
N VAL A 156 5.72 6.06 16.89
CA VAL A 156 7.12 6.46 16.71
C VAL A 156 7.83 6.59 18.06
N LYS A 157 9.03 6.01 18.19
CA LYS A 157 9.76 5.99 19.48
C LYS A 157 11.06 6.79 19.48
N THR A 158 11.76 6.84 18.35
CA THR A 158 13.12 7.40 18.25
C THR A 158 13.17 8.70 17.45
N GLY A 159 12.24 8.87 16.49
CA GLY A 159 12.05 10.11 15.74
C GLY A 159 11.44 9.83 14.37
N PHE A 160 10.57 10.72 13.89
CA PHE A 160 9.81 10.53 12.66
C PHE A 160 10.69 10.18 11.45
N TYR A 161 11.71 11.00 11.16
CA TYR A 161 12.56 10.78 9.99
C TYR A 161 13.44 9.52 10.09
N ALA A 162 13.77 9.07 11.31
CA ALA A 162 14.53 7.84 11.51
C ALA A 162 13.68 6.59 11.26
N GLU A 163 12.36 6.70 11.48
CA GLU A 163 11.41 5.59 11.37
C GLU A 163 10.58 5.62 10.08
N LEU A 164 10.69 6.68 9.27
CA LEU A 164 9.91 6.84 8.04
C LEU A 164 10.03 5.64 7.09
N GLU A 165 11.24 5.13 6.86
CA GLU A 165 11.43 3.97 5.98
C GLU A 165 10.82 2.68 6.57
N GLN A 166 10.81 2.55 7.90
CA GLN A 166 10.16 1.42 8.58
C GLN A 166 8.63 1.55 8.49
N MET A 167 8.08 2.77 8.55
CA MET A 167 6.68 3.00 8.27
C MET A 167 6.33 2.59 6.83
N MET A 168 7.13 3.01 5.85
CA MET A 168 6.92 2.65 4.46
C MET A 168 7.00 1.13 4.24
N ALA A 169 7.93 0.43 4.90
CA ALA A 169 8.00 -1.03 4.84
C ALA A 169 6.76 -1.72 5.43
N ALA A 170 6.21 -1.18 6.52
CA ALA A 170 4.97 -1.70 7.11
C ALA A 170 3.74 -1.44 6.22
N ILE A 171 3.67 -0.26 5.59
CA ILE A 171 2.64 0.07 4.60
C ILE A 171 2.75 -0.86 3.39
N LYS A 172 3.97 -1.09 2.87
CA LYS A 172 4.22 -2.03 1.77
C LYS A 172 3.69 -3.43 2.11
N THR A 173 3.98 -3.92 3.32
CA THR A 173 3.48 -5.22 3.79
C THR A 173 1.94 -5.25 3.85
N ALA A 174 1.32 -4.16 4.31
CA ALA A 174 -0.14 -4.04 4.35
C ALA A 174 -0.76 -4.01 2.94
N LEU A 175 -0.13 -3.30 1.99
CA LEU A 175 -0.56 -3.25 0.59
C LEU A 175 -0.42 -4.61 -0.09
N GLU A 176 0.71 -5.30 0.11
CA GLU A 176 0.93 -6.66 -0.39
C GLU A 176 -0.13 -7.63 0.12
N LYS A 177 -0.51 -7.53 1.41
CA LYS A 177 -1.60 -8.34 1.96
C LYS A 177 -2.95 -8.01 1.33
N LEU A 178 -3.26 -6.73 1.16
CA LEU A 178 -4.51 -6.30 0.54
C LEU A 178 -4.61 -6.78 -0.92
N ILE A 179 -3.52 -6.71 -1.68
CA ILE A 179 -3.43 -7.20 -3.06
C ILE A 179 -3.65 -8.71 -3.08
N LEU A 180 -3.01 -9.46 -2.17
CA LEU A 180 -3.19 -10.91 -2.08
C LEU A 180 -4.65 -11.28 -1.76
N ASP A 181 -5.31 -10.55 -0.86
CA ASP A 181 -6.72 -10.78 -0.53
C ASP A 181 -7.65 -10.44 -1.69
N ALA A 182 -7.36 -9.36 -2.41
CA ALA A 182 -8.06 -9.03 -3.64
C ALA A 182 -7.89 -10.15 -4.69
N GLN A 183 -6.68 -10.67 -4.85
CA GLN A 183 -6.38 -11.75 -5.79
C GLN A 183 -7.11 -13.05 -5.44
N ASN A 184 -7.16 -13.42 -4.15
CA ASN A 184 -7.85 -14.63 -3.69
C ASN A 184 -9.38 -14.55 -3.84
N THR A 185 -9.94 -13.34 -3.99
CA THR A 185 -11.38 -13.11 -4.15
C THR A 185 -11.80 -12.78 -5.58
N LEU A 186 -10.85 -12.70 -6.51
CA LEU A 186 -11.14 -12.55 -7.93
C LEU A 186 -11.59 -13.91 -8.48
N GLU A 187 -12.89 -14.04 -8.70
CA GLU A 187 -13.48 -15.18 -9.42
C GLU A 187 -13.49 -14.89 -10.93
N GLY A 188 -12.90 -15.78 -11.74
CA GLY A 188 -12.93 -15.68 -13.19
C GLY A 188 -12.06 -16.74 -13.89
N GLU A 189 -12.58 -17.31 -14.98
CA GLU A 189 -11.80 -18.19 -15.88
C GLU A 189 -10.66 -17.40 -16.57
N GLN A 190 -9.62 -18.12 -17.03
CA GLN A 190 -8.39 -17.60 -17.62
C GLN A 190 -8.62 -16.46 -18.64
N THR A 191 -8.61 -15.23 -18.14
CA THR A 191 -8.49 -14.01 -18.93
C THR A 191 -7.03 -13.71 -19.21
N ASP A 192 -6.78 -12.93 -20.27
CA ASP A 192 -5.45 -12.42 -20.62
C ASP A 192 -4.80 -11.69 -19.42
N PHE A 193 -3.47 -11.76 -19.30
CA PHE A 193 -2.71 -11.21 -18.18
C PHE A 193 -3.02 -9.72 -17.94
N LEU A 194 -3.13 -8.94 -19.02
CA LEU A 194 -3.45 -7.51 -18.96
C LEU A 194 -4.86 -7.25 -18.40
N GLN A 195 -5.82 -8.13 -18.68
CA GLN A 195 -7.18 -8.00 -18.14
C GLN A 195 -7.20 -8.37 -16.65
N GLN A 196 -6.48 -9.42 -16.24
CA GLN A 196 -6.36 -9.79 -14.83
C GLN A 196 -5.75 -8.67 -13.99
N GLN A 197 -4.68 -8.04 -14.49
CA GLN A 197 -4.02 -6.92 -13.81
C GLN A 197 -4.97 -5.73 -13.63
N LYS A 198 -5.74 -5.36 -14.66
CA LYS A 198 -6.74 -4.29 -14.56
C LYS A 198 -7.87 -4.63 -13.60
N MET A 199 -8.39 -5.86 -13.63
CA MET A 199 -9.43 -6.28 -12.69
C MET A 199 -8.94 -6.27 -11.24
N LEU A 200 -7.67 -6.65 -11.01
CA LEU A 200 -7.04 -6.56 -9.70
C LEU A 200 -6.86 -5.11 -9.25
N GLU A 201 -6.42 -4.22 -10.15
CA GLU A 201 -6.31 -2.79 -9.88
C GLU A 201 -7.66 -2.19 -9.47
N GLU A 202 -8.71 -2.47 -10.24
CA GLU A 202 -10.07 -2.02 -9.93
C GLU A 202 -10.56 -2.56 -8.59
N LYS A 203 -10.33 -3.86 -8.32
CA LYS A 203 -10.72 -4.50 -7.06
C LYS A 203 -10.00 -3.87 -5.86
N VAL A 204 -8.68 -3.71 -5.93
CA VAL A 204 -7.89 -3.07 -4.85
C VAL A 204 -8.36 -1.63 -4.63
N ASN A 205 -8.62 -0.89 -5.70
CA ASN A 205 -9.17 0.46 -5.61
C ASN A 205 -10.53 0.51 -4.90
N LEU A 206 -11.43 -0.44 -5.19
CA LEU A 206 -12.72 -0.54 -4.52
C LEU A 206 -12.58 -0.92 -3.04
N LEU A 207 -11.66 -1.83 -2.71
CA LEU A 207 -11.39 -2.21 -1.33
C LEU A 207 -10.81 -1.06 -0.50
N LEU A 208 -9.93 -0.24 -1.08
CA LEU A 208 -9.39 0.95 -0.41
C LEU A 208 -10.45 2.06 -0.23
N GLN A 209 -11.55 2.02 -0.98
CA GLN A 209 -12.69 2.94 -0.82
C GLN A 209 -13.70 2.45 0.23
N ASP A 210 -13.76 1.15 0.50
CA ASP A 210 -14.61 0.62 1.55
C ASP A 210 -14.07 1.00 2.92
N ALA A 211 -14.87 1.70 3.73
CA ALA A 211 -14.44 2.24 5.02
C ALA A 211 -14.00 1.14 6.00
N THR A 212 -14.64 -0.04 5.95
CA THR A 212 -14.30 -1.18 6.81
C THR A 212 -12.95 -1.76 6.42
N THR A 213 -12.76 -2.03 5.12
CA THR A 213 -11.53 -2.61 4.59
C THR A 213 -10.36 -1.63 4.72
N PHE A 214 -10.59 -0.34 4.44
CA PHE A 214 -9.58 0.69 4.63
C PHE A 214 -9.14 0.80 6.10
N LYS A 215 -10.09 0.69 7.05
CA LYS A 215 -9.77 0.63 8.49
C LYS A 215 -8.92 -0.60 8.84
N GLN A 216 -9.24 -1.77 8.29
CA GLN A 216 -8.42 -2.97 8.50
C GLN A 216 -7.01 -2.79 7.91
N PHE A 217 -6.90 -2.16 6.74
CA PHE A 217 -5.61 -1.82 6.13
C PHE A 217 -4.77 -0.89 7.02
N THR A 218 -5.35 0.19 7.55
CA THR A 218 -4.62 1.12 8.44
C THR A 218 -4.21 0.44 9.75
N GLN A 219 -5.10 -0.36 10.33
CA GLN A 219 -4.81 -1.16 11.53
C GLN A 219 -3.67 -2.16 11.27
N TYR A 220 -3.70 -2.86 10.15
CA TYR A 220 -2.64 -3.78 9.75
C TYR A 220 -1.31 -3.05 9.59
N ALA A 221 -1.28 -1.91 8.87
CA ALA A 221 -0.05 -1.13 8.68
C ALA A 221 0.55 -0.67 10.02
N GLY A 222 -0.29 -0.14 10.93
CA GLY A 222 0.15 0.25 12.27
C GLY A 222 0.66 -0.93 13.12
N ALA A 223 -0.07 -2.05 13.10
CA ALA A 223 0.33 -3.25 13.83
C ALA A 223 1.62 -3.85 13.26
N SER A 224 1.77 -3.90 11.94
CA SER A 224 2.97 -4.37 11.25
C SER A 224 4.18 -3.52 11.59
N PHE A 225 4.03 -2.21 11.74
CA PHE A 225 5.11 -1.30 12.10
C PHE A 225 5.71 -1.59 13.49
N GLN A 226 4.91 -2.08 14.42
CA GLN A 226 5.35 -2.44 15.78
C GLN A 226 5.63 -3.93 15.95
N SER A 227 5.46 -4.74 14.90
CA SER A 227 5.63 -6.20 14.96
C SER A 227 7.00 -6.64 14.45
N VAL A 228 7.51 -7.74 15.02
CA VAL A 228 8.59 -8.49 14.37
C VAL A 228 8.07 -9.15 13.09
N GLY A 229 8.88 -9.21 12.05
CA GLY A 229 8.43 -9.62 10.71
C GLY A 229 7.94 -11.08 10.64
N LYS A 230 7.02 -11.36 9.70
CA LYS A 230 6.43 -12.69 9.47
C LYS A 230 7.45 -13.81 9.25
N HIS A 231 8.62 -13.50 8.69
CA HIS A 231 9.74 -14.44 8.53
C HIS A 231 10.22 -15.07 9.85
N ARG A 232 9.91 -14.45 11.01
CA ARG A 232 10.20 -15.04 12.32
C ARG A 232 9.48 -16.37 12.54
N ILE A 233 8.32 -16.61 11.92
CA ILE A 233 7.64 -17.91 11.98
C ILE A 233 8.59 -19.02 11.47
N GLU A 234 9.22 -18.79 10.33
CA GLU A 234 10.14 -19.75 9.71
C GLU A 234 11.41 -19.94 10.54
N ALA A 235 11.87 -18.90 11.24
CA ALA A 235 13.02 -18.98 12.14
C ALA A 235 12.71 -19.73 13.46
N LEU A 236 11.49 -19.59 13.98
CA LEU A 236 11.11 -20.14 15.29
C LEU A 236 10.62 -21.59 15.18
N CYS A 237 9.87 -21.93 14.13
CA CYS A 237 9.27 -23.27 13.95
C CYS A 237 10.26 -24.43 14.18
N PRO A 238 11.46 -24.47 13.57
CA PRO A 238 12.38 -25.61 13.72
C PRO A 238 12.79 -25.90 15.17
N ASN A 239 12.83 -24.87 16.03
CA ASN A 239 13.24 -25.00 17.43
C ASN A 239 12.05 -25.10 18.39
N PHE A 240 10.83 -24.92 17.90
CA PHE A 240 9.63 -24.97 18.72
C PHE A 240 9.21 -26.42 18.97
N LYS A 241 9.27 -26.87 20.23
CA LYS A 241 9.10 -28.28 20.60
C LYS A 241 7.78 -28.90 20.13
N LEU A 242 6.70 -28.12 20.16
CA LEU A 242 5.40 -28.60 19.67
C LEU A 242 5.41 -28.79 18.14
N TYR A 243 6.08 -27.92 17.40
CA TYR A 243 6.25 -28.08 15.95
C TYR A 243 7.02 -29.36 15.62
N GLN A 244 8.15 -29.60 16.30
CA GLN A 244 8.92 -30.83 16.14
C GLN A 244 8.08 -32.08 16.42
N THR A 245 7.22 -32.02 17.45
CA THR A 245 6.32 -33.12 17.79
C THR A 245 5.30 -33.37 16.68
N VAL A 246 4.67 -32.32 16.16
CA VAL A 246 3.73 -32.42 15.03
C VAL A 246 4.42 -33.00 13.79
N GLN A 247 5.61 -32.51 13.45
CA GLN A 247 6.37 -33.02 12.31
C GLN A 247 6.76 -34.50 12.46
N LEU A 248 7.15 -34.92 13.67
CA LEU A 248 7.48 -36.33 13.94
C LEU A 248 6.25 -37.23 13.75
N VAL A 249 5.10 -36.85 14.32
CA VAL A 249 3.85 -37.62 14.15
C VAL A 249 3.45 -37.68 12.68
N LEU A 250 3.52 -36.54 11.99
CA LEU A 250 3.09 -36.40 10.61
C LEU A 250 3.98 -37.18 9.62
N PHE A 251 5.30 -37.22 9.83
CA PHE A 251 6.24 -37.88 8.91
C PHE A 251 6.80 -39.21 9.41
N SER A 252 6.26 -39.75 10.51
CA SER A 252 6.54 -41.12 10.96
C SER A 252 5.23 -41.92 11.00
N THR A 253 4.38 -41.68 11.99
CA THR A 253 3.17 -42.47 12.22
C THR A 253 2.12 -42.27 11.13
N PHE A 254 1.86 -41.03 10.71
CA PHE A 254 0.82 -40.75 9.73
C PHE A 254 1.15 -41.26 8.32
N VAL A 255 2.44 -41.24 7.94
CA VAL A 255 2.89 -41.79 6.64
C VAL A 255 2.73 -43.30 6.56
N GLU A 256 2.84 -44.02 7.68
CA GLU A 256 2.65 -45.48 7.71
C GLU A 256 1.21 -45.90 7.37
N GLN A 257 0.22 -45.09 7.76
CA GLN A 257 -1.20 -45.37 7.53
C GLN A 257 -1.75 -44.75 6.24
N ASN A 258 -1.16 -43.63 5.80
CA ASN A 258 -1.64 -42.87 4.65
C ASN A 258 -0.57 -42.83 3.56
N SER A 259 0.06 -41.67 3.34
CA SER A 259 1.17 -41.52 2.40
C SER A 259 2.04 -40.31 2.73
N PHE A 260 3.27 -40.28 2.19
CA PHE A 260 4.14 -39.11 2.30
C PHE A 260 3.54 -37.88 1.62
N ALA A 261 2.85 -38.07 0.49
CA ALA A 261 2.23 -36.97 -0.25
C ALA A 261 1.16 -36.26 0.58
N GLU A 262 0.28 -37.02 1.25
CA GLU A 262 -0.74 -36.47 2.13
C GLU A 262 -0.13 -35.78 3.36
N ALA A 263 0.88 -36.39 3.98
CA ALA A 263 1.62 -35.76 5.07
C ALA A 263 2.24 -34.41 4.66
N TYR A 264 2.79 -34.34 3.44
CA TYR A 264 3.36 -33.12 2.91
C TYR A 264 2.30 -32.03 2.64
N GLU A 265 1.14 -32.39 2.09
CA GLU A 265 0.03 -31.44 1.91
C GLU A 265 -0.50 -30.88 3.23
N ILE A 266 -0.59 -31.70 4.27
CA ILE A 266 -0.93 -31.24 5.63
C ILE A 266 0.13 -30.27 6.14
N HIS A 267 1.42 -30.55 5.93
CA HIS A 267 2.50 -29.64 6.30
C HIS A 267 2.39 -28.29 5.57
N LEU A 268 2.12 -28.29 4.26
CA LEU A 268 1.93 -27.05 3.49
C LEU A 268 0.74 -26.24 4.02
N THR A 269 -0.37 -26.92 4.32
CA THR A 269 -1.56 -26.29 4.90
C THR A 269 -1.29 -25.72 6.29
N LEU A 270 -0.51 -26.43 7.12
CA LEU A 270 -0.06 -25.94 8.43
C LEU A 270 0.77 -24.65 8.30
N VAL A 271 1.76 -24.64 7.41
CA VAL A 271 2.62 -23.45 7.20
C VAL A 271 1.78 -22.27 6.73
N LYS A 272 0.82 -22.52 5.83
CA LYS A 272 -0.13 -21.49 5.38
C LYS A 272 -0.98 -20.96 6.55
N ALA A 273 -1.54 -21.84 7.37
CA ALA A 273 -2.38 -21.48 8.51
C ALA A 273 -1.62 -20.63 9.56
N LEU A 274 -0.33 -20.90 9.78
CA LEU A 274 0.51 -20.07 10.65
C LEU A 274 0.66 -18.64 10.11
N LYS A 275 0.92 -18.49 8.81
CA LYS A 275 1.04 -17.19 8.15
C LYS A 275 -0.29 -16.43 8.14
N GLU A 276 -1.39 -17.12 7.87
CA GLU A 276 -2.75 -16.56 7.91
C GLU A 276 -3.14 -16.12 9.33
N LYS A 277 -2.76 -16.90 10.36
CA LYS A 277 -3.02 -16.53 11.76
C LYS A 277 -2.27 -15.27 12.17
N TYR A 278 -1.00 -15.13 11.76
CA TYR A 278 -0.23 -13.91 11.95
C TYR A 278 -0.94 -12.71 11.31
N ASP A 279 -1.34 -12.83 10.05
CA ASP A 279 -2.04 -11.76 9.35
C ASP A 279 -3.38 -11.39 10.00
N ALA A 280 -4.15 -12.38 10.42
CA ALA A 280 -5.44 -12.15 11.08
C ALA A 280 -5.30 -11.36 12.39
N ILE A 281 -4.21 -11.56 13.14
CA ILE A 281 -3.92 -10.80 14.35
C ILE A 281 -3.60 -9.34 14.00
N LEU A 282 -2.76 -9.11 12.99
CA LEU A 282 -2.40 -7.76 12.54
C LEU A 282 -3.60 -7.01 11.95
N SER A 283 -4.48 -7.68 11.20
CA SER A 283 -5.72 -7.08 10.66
C SER A 283 -6.70 -6.62 11.76
N GLN A 284 -6.56 -7.13 12.99
CA GLN A 284 -7.31 -6.66 14.16
C GLN A 284 -6.64 -5.46 14.85
N GLY A 285 -5.47 -5.03 14.38
CA GLY A 285 -4.66 -3.95 14.95
C GLY A 285 -3.75 -4.39 16.09
N PHE A 286 -3.58 -5.70 16.33
CA PHE A 286 -2.73 -6.20 17.40
C PHE A 286 -1.31 -6.47 16.90
N SER A 287 -0.31 -5.89 17.59
CA SER A 287 1.10 -6.03 17.21
C SER A 287 1.76 -7.24 17.88
N LEU A 288 2.58 -7.97 17.14
CA LEU A 288 3.40 -9.08 17.63
C LEU A 288 4.84 -8.58 17.85
N ALA A 289 5.07 -7.96 19.01
CA ALA A 289 6.29 -7.17 19.26
C ALA A 289 7.57 -8.01 19.47
N ASN A 290 7.45 -9.30 19.74
CA ASN A 290 8.59 -10.19 19.99
C ASN A 290 8.26 -11.65 19.65
N ASP A 291 9.29 -12.51 19.75
CA ASP A 291 9.17 -13.94 19.45
C ASP A 291 8.19 -14.67 20.38
N GLU A 292 8.16 -14.34 21.67
CA GLU A 292 7.26 -14.96 22.66
C GLU A 292 5.78 -14.77 22.28
N MET A 293 5.44 -13.59 21.74
CA MET A 293 4.09 -13.31 21.24
C MET A 293 3.77 -14.15 20.00
N ILE A 294 4.73 -14.36 19.09
CA ILE A 294 4.53 -15.26 17.94
C ILE A 294 4.32 -16.70 18.42
N GLU A 295 5.15 -17.19 19.34
CA GLU A 295 5.05 -18.55 19.87
C GLU A 295 3.70 -18.80 20.55
N SER A 296 3.24 -17.86 21.37
CA SER A 296 2.01 -18.01 22.15
C SER A 296 0.72 -17.75 21.36
N LEU A 297 0.70 -16.76 20.46
CA LEU A 297 -0.54 -16.32 19.78
C LEU A 297 -0.68 -16.90 18.36
N VAL A 298 0.43 -17.31 17.74
CA VAL A 298 0.44 -17.87 16.37
C VAL A 298 0.77 -19.36 16.41
N LEU A 299 1.98 -19.72 16.88
CA LEU A 299 2.47 -21.10 16.75
C LEU A 299 1.66 -22.08 17.61
N SER A 300 1.56 -21.82 18.92
CA SER A 300 0.89 -22.70 19.88
C SER A 300 -0.55 -23.06 19.49
N PRO A 301 -1.47 -22.10 19.24
CA PRO A 301 -2.86 -22.43 18.95
C PRO A 301 -3.03 -23.22 17.65
N ILE A 302 -2.28 -22.87 16.60
CA ILE A 302 -2.38 -23.57 15.31
C ILE A 302 -1.78 -24.98 15.42
N LEU A 303 -0.61 -25.13 16.04
CA LEU A 303 0.04 -26.44 16.15
C LEU A 303 -0.72 -27.39 17.08
N GLN A 304 -1.35 -26.88 18.15
CA GLN A 304 -2.21 -27.69 19.01
C GLN A 304 -3.42 -28.22 18.23
N GLN A 305 -4.06 -27.36 17.44
CA GLN A 305 -5.19 -27.75 16.61
C GLN A 305 -4.80 -28.84 15.60
N TYR A 306 -3.71 -28.62 14.85
CA TYR A 306 -3.22 -29.60 13.87
C TYR A 306 -2.81 -30.92 14.52
N LYS A 307 -2.17 -30.88 15.70
CA LYS A 307 -1.83 -32.09 16.44
C LYS A 307 -3.09 -32.91 16.74
N LEU A 308 -4.13 -32.26 17.27
CA LEU A 308 -5.40 -32.92 17.60
C LEU A 308 -6.09 -33.47 16.34
N ASP A 309 -6.04 -32.74 15.23
CA ASP A 309 -6.68 -33.17 13.99
C ASP A 309 -5.97 -34.38 13.35
N ILE A 310 -4.63 -34.40 13.38
CA ILE A 310 -3.84 -35.56 12.94
C ILE A 310 -4.12 -36.77 13.85
N GLU A 311 -4.11 -36.60 15.17
CA GLU A 311 -4.38 -37.68 16.13
C GLU A 311 -5.78 -38.29 15.95
N LYS A 312 -6.79 -37.45 15.66
CA LYS A 312 -8.15 -37.93 15.36
C LYS A 312 -8.23 -38.71 14.05
N GLN A 313 -7.50 -38.31 13.02
CA GLN A 313 -7.46 -39.05 11.75
C GLN A 313 -6.86 -40.44 11.94
N LEU A 314 -5.74 -40.53 12.70
CA LEU A 314 -5.12 -41.80 13.03
C LEU A 314 -6.04 -42.74 13.83
N GLN A 315 -6.84 -42.19 14.76
CA GLN A 315 -7.81 -42.98 15.54
C GLN A 315 -9.08 -43.35 14.75
N GLY A 316 -9.43 -42.57 13.72
CA GLY A 316 -10.63 -42.79 12.90
C GLY A 316 -10.51 -43.96 11.93
N ASP A 317 -9.30 -44.33 11.53
CA ASP A 317 -9.04 -45.47 10.64
C ASP A 317 -8.84 -46.81 11.39
N GLU A 318 -8.48 -46.80 12.68
CA GLU A 318 -8.45 -48.03 13.49
C GLU A 318 -9.85 -48.66 13.70
N VAL A 319 -10.94 -47.90 13.54
CA VAL A 319 -12.32 -48.39 13.78
C VAL A 319 -12.92 -49.11 12.56
N LYS A 320 -12.29 -49.05 11.38
CA LYS A 320 -12.83 -49.67 10.15
C LYS A 320 -12.34 -51.10 9.87
N GLU A 321 -11.40 -51.63 10.64
CA GLU A 321 -10.86 -52.99 10.41
C GLU A 321 -11.55 -54.11 11.21
N ASP A 322 -12.48 -53.79 12.12
CA ASP A 322 -13.16 -54.77 12.99
C ASP A 322 -14.64 -55.03 12.62
N GLU A 323 -14.97 -55.20 11.34
CA GLU A 323 -16.21 -55.90 10.95
C GLU A 323 -15.90 -57.40 10.67
N PRO A 324 -16.30 -58.33 11.57
CA PRO A 324 -16.07 -59.76 11.35
C PRO A 324 -16.98 -60.30 10.24
N GLN A 325 -16.38 -61.04 9.29
CA GLN A 325 -17.03 -61.80 8.22
C GLN A 325 -17.91 -62.95 8.74
#